data_AF-A0A814WDE2-F1
#
_entry.id   AF-A0A814WDE2-F1
#
_cell.length_a   1.000
_cell.length_b   1.000
_cell.length_c   1.000
_cell.angle_alpha   90.00
_cell.angle_beta   90.00
_cell.angle_gamma   90.00
#
_symmetry.space_group_name_H-M   'P 1'
#
loop_
_entity.id
_entity.type
_entity.pdbx_description
1 polymer ?
#
loop_
_entity_poly.entity_id
_entity_poly.type
_entity_poly.pdbx_seq_one_letter_code
_entity_poly.pdbx_strand_id
1 'polypeptide(L)' 'MHGLSALDKQVFGYVDLGASTENLTVEEMKHAVHGWKSMGAKGIFWDDAGFDYRVTRERQSQMLDFCHELNLACIMNA' A
#
# COMPACT_ATOMS: atom_id res chain seq x y z
N MET A 1 -2.93 -17.94 -16.34
CA MET A 1 -1.97 -17.59 -15.28
C MET A 1 -2.57 -18.06 -13.95
N HIS A 2 -2.21 -19.24 -13.47
CA HIS A 2 -2.71 -19.74 -12.17
C HIS A 2 -1.70 -19.34 -11.10
N GLY A 3 -1.81 -18.09 -10.62
CA GLY A 3 -0.96 -17.53 -9.57
C GLY A 3 -1.36 -18.01 -8.17
N LEU A 4 -0.72 -17.45 -7.13
CA LEU A 4 -0.97 -17.79 -5.72
C LEU A 4 -2.45 -17.72 -5.31
N SER A 5 -3.26 -16.92 -6.00
CA SER A 5 -4.72 -16.85 -5.80
C SER A 5 -5.45 -18.15 -6.11
N ALA A 6 -4.93 -19.00 -7.00
CA ALA A 6 -5.49 -20.32 -7.28
C ALA A 6 -5.29 -21.31 -6.11
N LEU A 7 -4.44 -20.98 -5.14
CA LEU A 7 -4.14 -21.76 -3.93
C LEU A 7 -4.83 -21.19 -2.68
N ASP A 8 -5.90 -20.40 -2.86
CA ASP A 8 -6.62 -19.72 -1.79
C ASP A 8 -5.72 -18.82 -0.91
N LYS A 9 -4.67 -18.24 -1.53
CA LYS A 9 -3.81 -17.25 -0.90
C LYS A 9 -4.20 -15.85 -1.33
N GLN A 10 -4.17 -14.92 -0.38
CA GLN A 10 -4.36 -13.51 -0.64
C GLN A 10 -3.00 -12.82 -0.76
N VAL A 11 -2.82 -12.09 -1.86
CA VAL A 11 -1.58 -11.35 -2.13
C VAL A 11 -1.77 -9.90 -1.71
N PHE A 12 -0.79 -9.37 -0.99
CA PHE A 12 -0.71 -7.97 -0.60
C PHE A 12 0.49 -7.33 -1.30
N GLY A 13 0.27 -6.17 -1.88
CA GLY A 13 1.31 -5.41 -2.56
C GLY A 13 2.14 -4.61 -1.57
N TYR A 14 3.47 -4.68 -1.67
CA TYR A 14 4.37 -3.84 -0.91
C TYR A 14 4.42 -2.43 -1.51
N VAL A 15 4.33 -1.39 -0.66
CA VAL A 15 4.62 0.00 -1.02
C VAL A 15 5.24 0.72 0.19
N ASP A 16 6.31 1.48 -0.01
CA ASP A 16 6.89 2.36 1.02
C ASP A 16 5.99 3.57 1.28
N LEU A 17 5.67 3.85 2.55
CA LEU A 17 4.96 5.05 2.98
C LEU A 17 5.91 6.09 3.60
N GLY A 18 7.14 5.70 3.94
CA GLY A 18 8.09 6.54 4.65
C GLY A 18 8.40 7.86 3.94
N ALA A 19 8.66 8.91 4.73
CA ALA A 19 9.10 10.22 4.22
C ALA A 19 10.60 10.46 4.46
N SER A 20 11.27 9.50 5.08
CA SER A 20 12.73 9.49 5.30
C SER A 20 13.44 8.32 4.59
N THR A 21 12.68 7.47 3.91
CA THR A 21 13.13 6.29 3.15
C THR A 21 13.00 6.57 1.65
N GLU A 22 12.16 5.84 0.90
CA GLU A 22 11.95 6.13 -0.54
C GLU A 22 11.32 7.51 -0.75
N ASN A 23 10.51 7.99 0.21
CA ASN A 23 9.88 9.30 0.18
C ASN A 23 9.08 9.55 -1.11
N LEU A 24 8.32 8.53 -1.52
CA LEU A 24 7.46 8.59 -2.70
C LEU A 24 6.45 9.73 -2.58
N THR A 25 6.19 10.40 -3.70
CA THR A 25 5.06 11.32 -3.83
C THR A 25 3.73 10.56 -3.69
N VAL A 26 2.65 11.28 -3.40
CA VAL A 26 1.31 10.69 -3.33
C VAL A 26 0.94 10.03 -4.66
N GLU A 27 1.31 10.66 -5.77
CA GLU A 27 1.05 10.20 -7.12
C GLU A 27 1.80 8.89 -7.43
N GLU A 28 3.07 8.77 -7.02
CA GLU A 28 3.86 7.55 -7.16
C GLU A 28 3.27 6.41 -6.33
N MET A 29 2.88 6.68 -5.08
CA MET A 29 2.21 5.68 -4.24
C MET A 29 0.88 5.23 -4.84
N LYS A 30 0.06 6.16 -5.34
CA LYS A 30 -1.19 5.83 -6.03
C LYS A 30 -0.95 4.99 -7.28
N HIS A 31 0.10 5.30 -8.05
CA HIS A 31 0.49 4.51 -9.21
C HIS A 31 0.88 3.07 -8.81
N ALA A 32 1.67 2.90 -7.76
CA ALA A 32 2.06 1.58 -7.24
C ALA A 32 0.84 0.77 -6.77
N VAL A 33 -0.08 1.38 -6.03
CA VAL A 33 -1.33 0.75 -5.56
C VAL A 33 -2.21 0.31 -6.74
N HIS A 34 -2.35 1.15 -7.77
CA HIS A 34 -3.06 0.77 -8.99
C HIS A 34 -2.39 -0.40 -9.71
N GLY A 35 -1.06 -0.42 -9.78
CA GLY A 35 -0.28 -1.53 -10.28
C GLY A 35 -0.64 -2.84 -9.57
N TRP A 36 -0.54 -2.86 -8.24
CA TRP A 36 -0.91 -4.03 -7.43
C TRP A 36 -2.36 -4.47 -7.59
N LYS A 37 -3.30 -3.52 -7.63
CA LYS A 37 -4.71 -3.81 -7.87
C LYS A 37 -4.94 -4.47 -9.24
N SER A 38 -4.29 -3.97 -10.28
CA SER A 38 -4.43 -4.53 -11.64
C SER A 38 -3.90 -5.96 -11.76
N MET A 39 -2.91 -6.33 -10.93
CA MET A 39 -2.41 -7.70 -10.81
C MET A 39 -3.30 -8.61 -9.94
N GLY A 40 -4.33 -8.06 -9.30
CA GLY A 40 -5.29 -8.81 -8.48
C GLY A 40 -4.94 -8.91 -6.99
N ALA A 41 -4.05 -8.05 -6.48
CA ALA A 41 -3.79 -7.96 -5.04
C ALA A 41 -5.08 -7.65 -4.26
N LYS A 42 -5.15 -8.15 -3.02
CA LYS A 42 -6.30 -7.97 -2.10
C LYS A 42 -6.08 -6.86 -1.08
N GLY A 43 -4.85 -6.38 -0.96
CA GLY A 43 -4.50 -5.28 -0.09
C GLY A 43 -3.11 -4.74 -0.34
N ILE A 44 -2.75 -3.73 0.44
CA ILE A 44 -1.45 -3.09 0.44
C ILE A 44 -0.82 -3.26 1.81
N PHE A 45 0.45 -3.63 1.81
CA PHE A 45 1.34 -3.57 2.96
C PHE A 45 2.15 -2.27 2.82
N TRP A 46 1.77 -1.27 3.60
CA TRP A 46 2.46 0.01 3.70
C TRP A 46 3.63 -0.14 4.68
N ASP A 47 4.85 -0.15 4.18
CA ASP A 47 6.05 -0.21 5.02
C ASP A 47 6.51 1.19 5.43
N ASP A 48 7.33 1.27 6.47
CA ASP A 48 7.87 2.52 7.03
C ASP A 48 6.77 3.56 7.32
N ALA A 49 5.59 3.08 7.73
CA ALA A 49 4.39 3.88 7.92
C ALA A 49 4.38 4.66 9.26
N GLY A 50 5.39 4.48 10.10
CA GLY A 50 5.51 5.08 11.42
C GLY A 50 5.93 6.56 11.42
N PHE A 51 5.62 7.26 12.52
CA PHE A 51 6.06 8.65 12.72
C PHE A 51 7.59 8.79 12.80
N ASP A 52 8.28 7.73 13.23
CA ASP A 52 9.73 7.59 13.24
C ASP A 52 10.36 7.64 11.84
N TYR A 53 9.60 7.31 10.79
CA TYR A 53 9.99 7.49 9.38
C TYR A 53 9.53 8.84 8.80
N ARG A 54 9.18 9.79 9.67
CA ARG A 54 8.66 11.13 9.33
C ARG A 54 7.31 11.13 8.59
N VAL A 55 6.57 10.02 8.65
CA VAL A 55 5.21 9.95 8.12
C VAL A 55 4.28 10.76 9.02
N THR A 56 3.35 11.52 8.42
CA THR A 56 2.32 12.25 9.17
C THR A 56 1.00 11.48 9.20
N ARG A 57 0.10 11.85 10.12
CA ARG A 57 -1.26 11.27 10.17
C ARG A 57 -2.00 11.54 8.86
N GLU A 58 -1.82 12.71 8.26
CA GLU A 58 -2.45 13.09 7.00
C GLU A 58 -1.99 12.17 5.87
N ARG A 59 -0.68 11.86 5.79
CA ARG A 59 -0.14 10.93 4.79
C ARG A 59 -0.68 9.50 4.98
N GLN A 60 -0.75 9.02 6.22
CA GLN A 60 -1.37 7.72 6.54
C GLN A 60 -2.84 7.67 6.13
N SER A 61 -3.64 8.65 6.57
CA SER A 61 -5.07 8.73 6.29
C SER A 61 -5.35 8.86 4.80
N GLN A 62 -4.61 9.71 4.10
CA GLN A 62 -4.76 9.91 2.66
C GLN A 62 -4.57 8.59 1.89
N MET A 63 -3.55 7.80 2.22
CA MET A 63 -3.30 6.53 1.53
C MET A 63 -4.21 5.41 2.00
N LEU A 64 -4.64 5.41 3.27
CA LEU A 64 -5.65 4.48 3.78
C LEU A 64 -7.00 4.68 3.09
N ASP A 65 -7.45 5.93 2.98
CA ASP A 65 -8.71 6.30 2.31
C ASP A 65 -8.67 5.88 0.84
N PHE A 66 -7.56 6.16 0.15
CA PHE A 66 -7.37 5.76 -1.24
C PHE A 66 -7.42 4.24 -1.44
N CYS A 67 -6.83 3.45 -0.56
CA CYS A 67 -6.94 1.99 -0.62
C CYS A 67 -8.37 1.50 -0.37
N HIS A 68 -9.10 2.11 0.56
CA HIS A 68 -10.50 1.76 0.85
C HIS A 68 -11.44 2.12 -0.31
N GLU A 69 -11.25 3.26 -0.98
CA GLU A 69 -11.97 3.60 -2.23
C GLU A 69 -11.78 2.51 -3.30
N LEU A 70 -10.62 1.86 -3.29
CA LEU A 70 -10.30 0.77 -4.20
C LEU A 70 -10.71 -0.62 -3.68
N ASN A 71 -11.39 -0.73 -2.54
CA ASN A 71 -11.74 -1.99 -1.88
C ASN A 71 -10.52 -2.89 -1.58
N LEU A 72 -9.39 -2.27 -1.19
CA LEU A 72 -8.17 -2.96 -0.78
C LEU A 72 -8.03 -2.94 0.75
N ALA A 73 -7.65 -4.07 1.33
CA ALA A 73 -7.23 -4.12 2.73
C ALA A 73 -5.89 -3.38 2.93
N CYS A 74 -5.62 -2.89 4.14
CA CYS A 74 -4.38 -2.19 4.47
C CYS A 74 -3.72 -2.78 5.71
N ILE A 75 -2.40 -2.92 5.65
CA ILE A 75 -1.52 -3.14 6.80
C ILE A 75 -0.56 -1.95 6.84
N MET A 76 -0.47 -1.29 7.99
CA MET A 76 0.47 -0.19 8.24
C MET A 76 1.58 -0.73 9.14
N ASN A 77 2.75 -0.99 8.57
CA ASN A 77 3.92 -1.46 9.31
C ASN A 77 4.80 -0.25 9.68
N ALA A 78 5.12 -0.13 10.96
CA ALA A 78 5.94 0.94 11.53
C ALA A 78 7.10 0.29 12.29
#